data_AF-A0A336MB99-F1
#
_entry.id   AF-A0A336MB99-F1
#
_cell.length_a   1.000
_cell.length_b   1.000
_cell.length_c   1.000
_cell.angle_alpha   90.00
_cell.angle_beta   90.00
_cell.angle_gamma   90.00
#
_symmetry.space_group_name_H-M   'P 1'
#
loop_
_entity.id
_entity.type
_entity.pdbx_description
1 polymer ?
#
loop_
_entity_poly.entity_id
_entity_poly.type
_entity_poly.pdbx_seq_one_letter_code
_entity_poly.pdbx_strand_id
1 'polypeptide(L)'
;MKKSILLKVNAASESTKWESYKRKYGKMYKNSEDEAIHKAIYLKNMREIEIHNSHYRKGEFPYWKEENEFTDLTEDEFRHYYRSILMEERGPINYVKSNNNANKEKRK
;
A
#
# COMPACT_ATOMS: atom_id res chain seq x y z
N MET A 1 -10.83 28.57 15.80
CA MET A 1 -10.74 28.67 14.32
C MET A 1 -9.56 27.91 13.68
N LYS A 2 -8.43 27.65 14.35
CA LYS A 2 -7.24 27.00 13.74
C LYS A 2 -7.39 25.52 13.34
N LYS A 3 -8.27 24.75 14.00
CA LYS A 3 -8.48 23.30 13.71
C LYS A 3 -9.26 23.02 12.41
N SER A 4 -10.23 23.88 12.05
CA SER A 4 -11.07 23.70 10.85
C SER A 4 -10.31 24.01 9.56
N ILE A 5 -9.36 24.95 9.60
CA ILE A 5 -8.54 25.32 8.44
C ILE A 5 -7.54 24.21 8.12
N LEU A 6 -6.87 23.63 9.13
CA LEU A 6 -5.91 22.52 8.93
C LEU A 6 -6.58 21.29 8.28
N LEU A 7 -7.78 20.92 8.71
CA LEU A 7 -8.48 19.74 8.18
C LEU A 7 -8.85 19.92 6.70
N LYS A 8 -9.25 21.13 6.30
CA LYS A 8 -9.65 21.45 4.92
C LYS A 8 -8.46 21.46 3.95
N VAL A 9 -7.30 21.97 4.38
CA VAL A 9 -6.08 22.00 3.55
C VAL A 9 -5.55 20.58 3.31
N ASN A 10 -5.61 19.71 4.32
CA ASN A 10 -5.22 18.31 4.16
C ASN A 10 -6.13 17.58 3.17
N ALA A 11 -7.46 17.70 3.32
CA ALA A 11 -8.41 17.06 2.42
C ALA A 11 -8.27 17.53 0.96
N ALA A 12 -8.02 18.82 0.74
CA ALA A 12 -7.75 19.35 -0.59
C ALA A 12 -6.45 18.76 -1.17
N SER A 13 -5.37 18.71 -0.38
CA SER A 13 -4.09 18.13 -0.81
C SER A 13 -4.18 16.62 -1.09
N GLU A 14 -4.96 15.89 -0.29
CA GLU A 14 -5.23 14.46 -0.46
C GLU A 14 -6.04 14.21 -1.73
N SER A 15 -7.04 15.05 -2.01
CA SER A 15 -7.81 14.97 -3.25
C SER A 15 -6.93 15.25 -4.48
N THR A 16 -6.06 16.25 -4.43
CA THR A 16 -5.14 16.54 -5.53
C THR A 16 -4.14 15.41 -5.77
N LYS A 17 -3.61 14.80 -4.71
CA LYS A 17 -2.71 13.65 -4.80
C LYS A 17 -3.42 12.42 -5.39
N TRP A 18 -4.64 12.13 -4.92
CA TRP A 18 -5.45 11.03 -5.45
C TRP A 18 -5.72 11.15 -6.96
N GLU A 19 -6.13 12.33 -7.42
CA GLU A 19 -6.38 12.54 -8.86
C GLU A 19 -5.09 12.43 -9.70
N SER A 20 -3.96 12.89 -9.15
CA SER A 20 -2.65 12.77 -9.80
C SER A 20 -2.20 11.31 -9.87
N TYR A 21 -2.38 10.55 -8.79
CA TYR A 21 -2.11 9.11 -8.70
C TYR A 21 -2.91 8.34 -9.76
N LYS A 22 -4.23 8.54 -9.81
CA LYS A 22 -5.10 7.86 -10.79
C LYS A 22 -4.64 8.13 -12.22
N ARG A 23 -4.30 9.38 -12.53
CA ARG A 23 -3.81 9.77 -13.86
C ARG A 23 -2.46 9.16 -14.18
N LYS A 24 -1.53 9.16 -13.22
CA LYS A 24 -0.17 8.64 -13.39
C LYS A 24 -0.15 7.14 -13.69
N TYR A 25 -1.03 6.37 -13.05
CA TYR A 25 -1.08 4.91 -13.18
C TYR A 25 -2.31 4.39 -13.96
N GLY A 26 -3.04 5.27 -14.65
CA GLY A 26 -4.18 4.88 -15.49
C GLY A 26 -5.30 4.18 -14.73
N LYS A 27 -5.56 4.55 -13.48
CA LYS A 27 -6.52 3.87 -12.61
C LYS A 27 -7.95 4.13 -13.04
N MET A 28 -8.71 3.05 -13.16
CA MET A 28 -10.15 3.05 -13.44
C MET A 28 -10.83 2.08 -12.46
N TYR A 29 -11.96 2.50 -11.91
CA TYR A 29 -12.71 1.74 -10.91
C TYR A 29 -14.09 1.40 -11.44
N LYS A 30 -14.67 0.31 -10.91
CA LYS A 30 -15.94 -0.21 -11.40
C LYS A 30 -17.11 0.75 -11.20
N ASN A 31 -17.10 1.46 -10.06
CA ASN A 31 -18.11 2.43 -9.67
C ASN A 31 -17.55 3.35 -8.58
N SER A 32 -18.36 4.30 -8.11
CA SER A 32 -17.96 5.28 -7.09
C SER A 32 -17.66 4.68 -5.72
N GLU A 33 -18.30 3.55 -5.37
CA GLU A 33 -18.07 2.88 -4.08
C GLU A 33 -16.71 2.17 -4.09
N ASP A 34 -16.40 1.48 -5.19
CA ASP A 34 -15.09 0.88 -5.47
C ASP A 34 -13.97 1.92 -5.46
N GLU A 35 -14.19 3.06 -6.12
CA GLU A 35 -13.24 4.18 -6.08
C GLU A 35 -13.04 4.72 -4.66
N ALA A 36 -14.11 4.84 -3.86
CA ALA A 36 -14.01 5.31 -2.48
C ALA A 36 -13.20 4.36 -1.59
N ILE A 37 -13.36 3.04 -1.78
CA ILE A 37 -12.59 2.00 -1.09
C ILE A 37 -11.10 2.14 -1.45
N HIS A 38 -10.77 2.17 -2.75
CA HIS A 38 -9.39 2.30 -3.21
C HIS A 38 -8.74 3.63 -2.80
N LYS A 39 -9.51 4.73 -2.79
CA LYS A 39 -9.04 6.01 -2.26
C LYS A 39 -8.69 5.92 -0.77
N ALA A 40 -9.52 5.25 0.03
CA ALA A 40 -9.24 5.06 1.45
C ALA A 40 -7.97 4.23 1.68
N ILE A 41 -7.75 3.18 0.90
CA ILE A 41 -6.55 2.35 0.94
C ILE A 41 -5.31 3.17 0.54
N TYR A 42 -5.40 3.92 -0.56
CA TYR A 42 -4.33 4.83 -1.00
C TYR A 42 -3.90 5.81 0.09
N LEU A 43 -4.86 6.49 0.73
CA LEU A 43 -4.56 7.45 1.81
C LEU A 43 -3.92 6.78 3.02
N LYS A 44 -4.34 5.55 3.37
CA LYS A 44 -3.71 4.75 4.42
C LYS A 44 -2.26 4.41 4.06
N ASN A 45 -2.02 3.91 2.85
CA ASN A 45 -0.69 3.50 2.41
C ASN A 45 0.26 4.69 2.26
N MET A 46 -0.21 5.85 1.80
CA MET A 46 0.60 7.08 1.76
C MET A 46 1.04 7.54 3.15
N ARG A 47 0.18 7.40 4.17
CA ARG A 47 0.55 7.68 5.56
C ARG A 47 1.60 6.70 6.08
N GLU A 48 1.48 5.42 5.74
CA GLU A 48 2.48 4.40 6.08
C GLU A 48 3.83 4.66 5.41
N ILE A 49 3.83 5.10 4.15
CA ILE A 49 5.04 5.52 3.43
C ILE A 49 5.70 6.69 4.15
N GLU A 50 4.93 7.71 4.57
CA GLU A 50 5.46 8.86 5.29
C GLU A 50 6.10 8.47 6.63
N ILE A 51 5.43 7.61 7.41
CA ILE A 51 5.95 7.08 8.67
C ILE A 51 7.23 6.28 8.41
N HIS A 52 7.21 5.31 7.49
CA HIS A 52 8.37 4.49 7.13
C HIS A 52 9.56 5.35 6.73
N ASN A 53 9.33 6.36 5.89
CA ASN A 53 10.38 7.27 5.42
C ASN A 53 10.91 8.19 6.52
N SER A 54 10.11 8.51 7.55
CA SER A 54 10.57 9.20 8.75
C SER A 54 11.59 8.36 9.53
N HIS A 55 11.31 7.06 9.69
CA HIS A 55 12.22 6.11 10.33
C HIS A 55 13.47 5.82 9.47
N TYR A 56 13.32 5.70 8.15
CA TYR A 56 14.44 5.61 7.21
C TYR A 56 15.41 6.79 7.37
N ARG A 57 14.91 8.03 7.45
CA ARG A 57 15.75 9.23 7.65
C ARG A 57 16.53 9.23 8.98
N LYS A 58 16.10 8.44 9.96
CA LYS A 58 16.81 8.23 11.24
C LYS A 58 17.81 7.07 11.18
N GLY A 59 17.91 6.37 10.04
CA GLY A 59 18.74 5.17 9.88
C GLY A 59 18.14 3.90 10.47
N GLU A 60 16.86 3.90 10.84
CA GLU A 60 16.19 2.73 11.47
C GLU A 60 15.77 1.67 10.44
N PHE A 61 15.56 2.07 9.18
CA PHE A 61 15.32 1.17 8.06
C PHE A 61 16.38 1.38 6.98
N PRO A 62 16.81 0.32 6.27
CA PRO A 62 17.82 0.42 5.22
C PRO A 62 17.24 0.86 3.87
N TYR A 63 15.93 1.07 3.78
CA TYR A 63 15.23 1.44 2.55
C TYR A 63 14.10 2.42 2.83
N TRP A 64 13.66 3.09 1.78
CA TRP A 64 12.55 4.02 1.77
C TRP A 64 11.47 3.53 0.81
N LYS A 65 10.26 4.04 0.94
CA LYS A 65 9.10 3.69 0.13
C LYS A 65 8.62 4.88 -0.69
N GLU A 66 7.97 4.61 -1.80
CA GLU A 66 7.31 5.61 -2.64
C GLU A 66 5.93 5.16 -3.07
N GLU A 67 5.15 6.12 -3.56
CA GLU A 67 3.92 5.87 -4.29
C GLU A 67 4.22 5.13 -5.60
N ASN A 68 3.70 3.92 -5.74
CA ASN A 68 3.74 3.08 -6.94
C ASN A 68 2.33 2.68 -7.40
N GLU A 69 2.23 1.96 -8.52
CA GLU A 69 0.94 1.54 -9.10
C GLU A 69 0.09 0.62 -8.19
N PHE A 70 0.62 0.10 -7.09
CA PHE A 70 -0.09 -0.78 -6.15
C PHE A 70 -0.46 -0.05 -4.85
N THR A 71 -0.26 1.28 -4.78
CA THR A 71 -0.48 2.05 -3.55
C THR A 71 -1.94 2.05 -3.11
N ASP A 72 -2.89 1.81 -4.00
CA ASP A 72 -4.32 1.70 -3.70
C ASP A 72 -4.80 0.26 -3.41
N LEU A 73 -3.88 -0.69 -3.26
CA LEU A 73 -4.21 -2.09 -2.95
C LEU A 73 -3.86 -2.44 -1.50
N THR A 74 -4.67 -3.34 -0.94
CA THR A 74 -4.29 -4.09 0.25
C THR A 74 -3.25 -5.16 -0.08
N GLU A 75 -2.57 -5.66 0.94
CA GLU A 75 -1.59 -6.74 0.74
C GLU A 75 -2.23 -8.02 0.18
N ASP A 76 -3.49 -8.31 0.55
CA ASP A 76 -4.24 -9.44 0.03
C ASP A 76 -4.65 -9.24 -1.44
N GLU A 77 -5.11 -8.04 -1.80
CA GLU A 77 -5.41 -7.70 -3.19
C GLU A 77 -4.15 -7.74 -4.06
N PHE A 78 -3.03 -7.19 -3.58
CA PHE A 78 -1.76 -7.27 -4.27
C PHE A 78 -1.31 -8.72 -4.46
N ARG A 79 -1.43 -9.57 -3.41
CA ARG A 79 -1.17 -11.01 -3.53
C ARG A 79 -2.06 -11.68 -4.56
N HIS A 80 -3.35 -11.34 -4.57
CA HIS A 80 -4.30 -11.90 -5.53
C HIS A 80 -3.96 -11.49 -6.97
N TYR A 81 -3.69 -10.20 -7.19
CA TYR A 81 -3.26 -9.65 -8.48
C TYR A 81 -1.97 -10.30 -8.98
N TYR A 82 -0.97 -10.43 -8.12
CA TYR A 82 0.30 -11.05 -8.49
C TYR A 82 0.12 -12.54 -8.78
N ARG A 83 -0.76 -13.23 -8.05
CA ARG A 83 -1.12 -14.62 -8.33
C ARG A 83 -1.87 -14.78 -9.64
N SER A 84 -2.81 -13.90 -9.98
CA SER A 84 -3.54 -14.01 -11.24
C SER A 84 -2.62 -13.88 -12.45
N ILE A 85 -1.66 -12.94 -12.40
CA ILE A 85 -0.63 -12.79 -13.45
C ILE A 85 0.28 -14.02 -13.52
N LEU A 86 0.74 -14.53 -12.37
CA LEU A 86 1.64 -15.68 -12.36
C LEU A 86 0.96 -17.02 -12.71
N MET A 87 -0.33 -17.17 -12.41
CA MET A 87 -1.10 -18.37 -12.73
C MET A 87 -1.37 -18.49 -14.23
N GLU A 88 -1.45 -17.37 -14.95
CA GLU A 88 -1.61 -17.35 -16.41
C GLU A 88 -0.33 -17.80 -17.14
N GLU A 89 0.87 -17.54 -16.57
CA GLU A 89 2.15 -17.92 -17.18
C GLU A 89 2.78 -19.24 -16.65
N ARG A 90 2.56 -19.65 -15.39
CA ARG A 90 3.42 -20.66 -14.73
C ARG A 90 2.72 -21.81 -13.99
N GLY A 91 1.39 -21.86 -13.94
CA GLY A 91 0.67 -22.86 -13.14
C GLY A 91 0.79 -22.62 -11.62
N PRO A 92 0.13 -23.43 -10.78
CA PRO A 92 -0.03 -23.12 -9.35
C PRO A 92 1.29 -23.21 -8.59
N ILE A 93 1.76 -22.07 -8.09
CA ILE A 93 2.91 -21.99 -7.19
C ILE A 93 2.43 -22.41 -5.80
N ASN A 94 2.92 -23.55 -5.31
CA ASN A 94 2.67 -24.00 -3.94
C ASN A 94 3.31 -23.00 -2.96
N TYR A 95 2.50 -22.07 -2.44
CA TYR A 95 2.90 -21.21 -1.34
C TYR A 95 3.00 -22.05 -0.07
N VAL A 96 4.18 -22.61 0.18
CA VAL A 96 4.50 -23.19 1.49
C VAL A 96 4.55 -22.02 2.46
N LYS A 97 3.51 -21.88 3.31
CA LYS A 97 3.62 -21.02 4.50
C LYS A 97 4.85 -21.50 5.28
N SER A 98 5.92 -20.72 5.28
CA SER A 98 7.02 -20.94 6.21
C SER A 98 6.45 -20.86 7.61
N ASN A 99 6.21 -22.01 8.23
CA ASN A 99 5.95 -22.11 9.65
C ASN A 99 7.24 -21.70 10.37
N ASN A 100 7.32 -20.44 10.78
CA ASN A 100 8.41 -19.93 11.62
C ASN A 100 8.32 -20.46 13.06
N ASN A 101 8.26 -21.78 13.23
CA ASN A 101 8.25 -22.47 14.53
C ASN A 101 9.38 -23.52 14.66
N ALA A 102 10.50 -23.36 13.94
CA ALA A 102 11.61 -24.32 13.96
C ALA A 102 12.90 -23.81 14.63
N ASN A 103 12.89 -22.69 15.37
CA ASN A 103 14.12 -22.18 16.02
C ASN A 103 13.94 -21.75 17.48
N LYS A 104 13.22 -22.54 18.28
CA LYS A 104 13.16 -22.36 19.74
C LYS A 104 13.74 -23.50 20.59
N GLU A 105 14.45 -24.47 20.00
CA GLU A 105 15.00 -25.61 20.77
C GLU A 105 16.48 -25.96 20.53
N LYS A 106 17.33 -25.00 20.15
CA LYS A 106 18.79 -25.25 20.17
C LYS A 106 19.59 -24.08 20.73
N ARG A 107 19.36 -23.81 22.02
CA ARG A 107 20.37 -23.25 22.94
C ARG A 107 20.26 -24.01 24.26
N LYS A 108 20.91 -25.17 24.31
CA LYS A 108 21.57 -25.67 25.51
C LYS A 108 23.03 -25.26 25.41
#